data_AF-A0A1F9AY99-F1
#
_entry.id   AF-A0A1F9AY99-F1
#
_cell.length_a   1.000
_cell.length_b   1.000
_cell.length_c   1.000
_cell.angle_alpha   90.00
_cell.angle_beta   90.00
_cell.angle_gamma   90.00
#
_symmetry.space_group_name_H-M   'P 1'
#
loop_
_entity.id
_entity.type
_entity.pdbx_description
1 polymer ?
#
loop_
_entity_poly.entity_id
_entity_poly.type
_entity_poly.pdbx_seq_one_letter_code
_entity_poly.pdbx_strand_id
1 'polypeptide(L)'
;MKAFPSSLFLILLIFLLTGCSKAFYLSKLGWHQSFITFHSVPVEEVLKDESTSAQWKEKIGFIQEVMGYGQKKLGLKKSKSYSKFIEVKGPILYVVTASEKDRLQLYTWNFPVTGRVTYKSFFTKEGVLKEKQFLEKKGLDTFVQQVGAYSTLGWLRDPIFSSMMEWNHVALVNLILHEMTHATVYFKDETDFNEQLATFIGNRGSIDFLIEKYGKGSKEVAESIHIQEDDLLFSRWVDQVCQWLSTYYAKEISRDEKLRGREEIFRSIKEEFRGIKVQLKTDYYKDFEKKDLNNAVLLAYRRYIHRLEKFEALYESMEKDLIKVVEYFKTIQASGDKVVLQSFLE
;
A
#
# COMPACT_ATOMS: atom_id res chain seq x y z
N MET A 1 57.01 4.97 11.93
CA MET A 1 55.61 5.30 11.58
C MET A 1 54.86 4.00 11.39
N LYS A 2 53.95 3.62 12.30
CA LYS A 2 53.15 2.39 12.18
C LYS A 2 52.11 2.61 11.09
N ALA A 3 52.16 1.82 10.02
CA ALA A 3 51.18 1.87 8.95
C ALA A 3 49.79 1.61 9.55
N PHE A 4 48.87 2.56 9.41
CA PHE A 4 47.46 2.34 9.70
C PHE A 4 46.99 1.17 8.82
N PRO A 5 46.30 0.15 9.36
CA PRO A 5 45.87 -0.99 8.57
C PRO A 5 44.88 -0.49 7.51
N SER A 6 45.29 -0.52 6.25
CA SER A 6 44.53 -0.08 5.08
C SER A 6 43.15 -0.72 4.99
N SER A 7 42.98 -1.90 5.58
CA SER A 7 41.70 -2.60 5.72
C SER A 7 40.70 -1.88 6.63
N LEU A 8 41.13 -1.20 7.70
CA LEU A 8 40.22 -0.47 8.60
C LEU A 8 39.69 0.82 7.95
N PHE A 9 40.54 1.49 7.16
CA PHE A 9 40.16 2.65 6.36
C PHE A 9 39.19 2.26 5.23
N LEU A 10 39.42 1.11 4.59
CA LEU A 10 38.52 0.59 3.56
C LEU A 10 37.15 0.17 4.14
N ILE A 11 37.13 -0.46 5.31
CA ILE A 11 35.89 -0.81 6.02
C ILE A 11 35.14 0.46 6.44
N LEU A 12 35.83 1.46 7.01
CA LEU A 12 35.23 2.75 7.37
C LEU A 12 34.68 3.48 6.13
N LEU A 13 35.39 3.44 5.00
CA LEU A 13 34.94 4.02 3.74
C LEU A 13 33.71 3.30 3.17
N ILE A 14 33.65 1.96 3.27
CA ILE A 14 32.47 1.16 2.86
C ILE A 14 31.26 1.45 3.77
N PHE A 15 31.48 1.63 5.07
CA PHE A 15 30.44 2.06 6.02
C PHE A 15 29.95 3.48 5.74
N LEU A 16 30.85 4.41 5.43
CA LEU A 16 30.50 5.78 5.04
C LEU A 16 29.73 5.82 3.70
N LEU A 17 30.13 5.03 2.71
CA LEU A 17 29.45 4.97 1.40
C LEU A 17 28.03 4.39 1.48
N THR A 18 27.82 3.34 2.28
CA THR A 18 26.49 2.74 2.47
C THR A 18 25.59 3.61 3.35
N GLY A 19 26.15 4.25 4.39
CA GLY A 19 25.45 5.21 5.24
C GLY A 19 25.03 6.48 4.50
N CYS A 20 25.89 7.03 3.64
CA CYS A 20 25.61 8.21 2.82
C CYS A 20 24.42 7.98 1.88
N SER A 21 24.28 6.79 1.28
CA SER A 21 23.15 6.50 0.38
C SER A 21 21.80 6.52 1.10
N LYS A 22 21.73 5.97 2.33
CA LYS A 22 20.52 5.98 3.16
C LYS A 22 20.23 7.37 3.73
N ALA A 23 21.25 8.05 4.24
CA ALA A 23 21.13 9.42 4.75
C ALA A 23 20.68 10.39 3.64
N PHE A 24 21.22 10.25 2.43
CA PHE A 24 20.83 11.03 1.26
C PHE A 24 19.40 10.72 0.78
N TYR A 25 18.98 9.46 0.84
CA TYR A 25 17.59 9.09 0.55
C TYR A 25 16.63 9.70 1.59
N LEU A 26 16.94 9.57 2.88
CA LEU A 26 16.13 10.15 3.96
C LEU A 26 16.12 11.68 3.91
N SER A 27 17.24 12.32 3.55
CA SER A 27 17.27 13.79 3.39
C SER A 27 16.41 14.25 2.22
N LYS A 28 16.36 13.50 1.12
CA LYS A 28 15.42 13.75 0.02
C LYS A 28 13.97 13.60 0.46
N LEU A 29 13.64 12.53 1.19
CA LEU A 29 12.29 12.36 1.73
C LEU A 29 11.92 13.53 2.65
N GLY A 30 12.82 13.90 3.56
CA GLY A 30 12.62 15.04 4.47
C GLY A 30 12.45 16.37 3.73
N TRP A 31 13.27 16.62 2.71
CA TRP A 31 13.16 17.81 1.87
C TRP A 31 11.81 17.89 1.15
N HIS A 32 11.40 16.82 0.47
CA HIS A 32 10.12 16.78 -0.24
C HIS A 32 8.93 16.91 0.72
N GLN A 33 8.98 16.24 1.88
CA GLN A 33 7.95 16.39 2.89
C GLN A 33 7.88 17.81 3.46
N SER A 34 9.03 18.46 3.62
CA SER A 34 9.11 19.86 4.06
C SER A 34 8.50 20.77 2.99
N PHE A 35 8.85 20.57 1.72
CA PHE A 35 8.26 21.28 0.59
C PHE A 35 6.73 21.17 0.59
N ILE A 36 6.19 19.96 0.71
CA ILE A 36 4.74 19.73 0.81
C ILE A 36 4.16 20.49 1.99
N THR A 37 4.75 20.37 3.18
CA THR A 37 4.26 21.02 4.40
C THR A 37 4.21 22.55 4.30
N PHE A 38 5.22 23.16 3.67
CA PHE A 38 5.34 24.61 3.51
C PHE A 38 4.44 25.18 2.40
N HIS A 39 4.19 24.41 1.33
CA HIS A 39 3.33 24.84 0.21
C HIS A 39 1.87 24.42 0.37
N SER A 40 1.54 23.67 1.42
CA SER A 40 0.16 23.29 1.71
C SER A 40 -0.57 24.41 2.46
N VAL A 41 -1.77 24.73 1.98
CA VAL A 41 -2.68 25.77 2.51
C VAL A 41 -3.73 25.12 3.42
N PRO A 42 -4.17 25.74 4.53
CA PRO A 42 -5.27 25.21 5.34
C PRO A 42 -6.55 24.97 4.52
N VAL A 43 -7.25 23.87 4.77
CA VAL A 43 -8.48 23.54 4.02
C VAL A 43 -9.56 24.60 4.19
N GLU A 44 -9.62 25.25 5.35
CA GLU A 44 -10.57 26.33 5.64
C GLU A 44 -10.36 27.56 4.74
N GLU A 45 -9.12 27.81 4.32
CA GLU A 45 -8.82 28.90 3.38
C GLU A 45 -9.27 28.51 1.96
N VAL A 46 -8.99 27.28 1.53
CA VAL A 46 -9.42 26.76 0.23
C VAL A 46 -10.96 26.73 0.11
N LEU A 47 -11.67 26.38 1.17
CA LEU A 47 -13.14 26.39 1.18
C LEU A 47 -13.72 27.81 1.05
N LYS A 48 -13.01 28.83 1.56
CA LYS A 48 -13.43 30.24 1.49
C LYS A 48 -13.05 30.91 0.17
N ASP A 49 -12.04 30.41 -0.52
CA ASP A 49 -11.55 30.98 -1.78
C ASP A 49 -12.61 30.85 -2.90
N GLU A 50 -13.10 31.96 -3.42
CA GLU A 50 -14.11 32.01 -4.49
C GLU A 50 -13.60 31.43 -5.82
N SER A 51 -12.28 31.39 -6.03
CA SER A 51 -11.66 30.82 -7.23
C SER A 51 -11.62 29.28 -7.22
N THR A 52 -11.77 28.66 -6.04
CA THR A 52 -11.80 27.20 -5.92
C THR A 52 -13.13 26.65 -6.44
N SER A 53 -13.06 25.65 -7.33
CA SER A 53 -14.24 25.04 -7.93
C SER A 53 -15.19 24.45 -6.87
N ALA A 54 -16.51 24.53 -7.13
CA ALA A 54 -17.52 23.97 -6.23
C ALA A 54 -17.33 22.46 -6.01
N GLN A 55 -16.88 21.74 -7.05
CA GLN A 55 -16.59 20.31 -6.96
C GLN A 55 -15.43 20.01 -6.01
N TRP A 56 -14.37 20.82 -6.02
CA TRP A 56 -13.24 20.65 -5.10
C TRP A 56 -13.66 20.95 -3.66
N LYS A 57 -14.45 22.01 -3.44
CA LYS A 57 -14.99 22.33 -2.11
C LYS A 57 -15.86 21.20 -1.57
N GLU A 58 -16.69 20.61 -2.42
CA GLU A 58 -17.51 19.45 -2.08
C GLU A 58 -16.64 18.26 -1.67
N LYS A 59 -15.64 17.88 -2.48
CA LYS A 59 -14.75 16.75 -2.17
C LYS A 59 -13.91 16.96 -0.91
N ILE A 60 -13.42 18.19 -0.68
CA ILE A 60 -12.71 18.53 0.56
C ILE A 60 -13.64 18.37 1.76
N GLY A 61 -14.87 18.88 1.69
CA GLY A 61 -15.88 18.71 2.73
C GLY A 61 -16.22 17.23 2.98
N PHE A 62 -16.36 16.45 1.90
CA PHE A 62 -16.63 15.02 1.96
C PHE A 62 -15.49 14.25 2.66
N ILE A 63 -14.22 14.56 2.36
CA ILE A 63 -13.07 13.97 3.07
C ILE A 63 -13.14 14.24 4.58
N GLN A 64 -13.50 15.47 5.00
CA GLN A 64 -13.67 15.80 6.42
C GLN A 64 -14.80 15.00 7.06
N GLU A 65 -15.89 14.76 6.32
CA GLU A 65 -17.01 13.95 6.79
C GLU A 65 -16.59 12.48 7.02
N VAL A 66 -15.89 11.87 6.06
CA VAL A 66 -15.37 10.50 6.19
C VAL A 66 -14.40 10.40 7.38
N MET A 67 -13.52 11.37 7.56
CA MET A 67 -12.64 11.41 8.73
C MET A 67 -13.42 11.46 10.05
N GLY A 68 -14.48 12.26 10.09
CA GLY A 68 -15.38 12.36 11.23
C GLY A 68 -16.07 11.02 11.52
N TYR A 69 -16.48 10.30 10.48
CA TYR A 69 -17.05 8.96 10.59
C TYR A 69 -16.04 7.97 11.14
N GLY A 70 -14.85 7.85 10.54
CA GLY A 70 -13.81 6.92 11.00
C GLY A 70 -13.47 7.12 12.48
N GLN A 71 -13.42 8.36 12.96
CA GLN A 71 -13.19 8.68 14.37
C GLN A 71 -14.35 8.29 15.28
N LYS A 72 -15.57 8.69 14.93
CA LYS A 72 -16.74 8.57 15.82
C LYS A 72 -17.40 7.19 15.78
N LYS A 73 -17.33 6.52 14.64
CA LYS A 73 -18.09 5.29 14.35
C LYS A 73 -17.21 4.06 14.23
N LEU A 74 -15.93 4.20 13.87
CA LEU A 74 -15.00 3.06 13.73
C LEU A 74 -13.91 3.04 14.81
N GLY A 75 -13.87 4.02 15.71
CA GLY A 75 -12.83 4.10 16.76
C GLY A 75 -11.42 4.41 16.23
N LEU A 76 -11.31 4.87 14.99
CA LEU A 76 -10.02 5.22 14.38
C LEU A 76 -9.45 6.50 15.02
N LYS A 77 -8.13 6.55 15.11
CA LYS A 77 -7.41 7.64 15.75
C LYS A 77 -7.61 8.95 15.00
N LYS A 78 -7.92 10.01 15.75
CA LYS A 78 -7.87 11.38 15.23
C LYS A 78 -6.44 11.75 14.84
N SER A 79 -6.25 12.18 13.59
CA SER A 79 -5.00 12.75 13.10
C SER A 79 -5.19 14.22 12.71
N LYS A 80 -4.09 14.91 12.45
CA LYS A 80 -4.08 16.23 11.79
C LYS A 80 -3.84 16.09 10.28
N SER A 81 -3.93 14.87 9.73
CA SER A 81 -3.90 14.66 8.29
C SER A 81 -5.16 15.25 7.66
N TYR A 82 -5.06 15.59 6.38
CA TYR A 82 -6.10 16.20 5.55
C TYR A 82 -6.65 17.55 6.07
N SER A 83 -5.99 18.20 7.02
CA SER A 83 -6.33 19.57 7.46
C SER A 83 -5.69 20.65 6.58
N LYS A 84 -4.90 20.25 5.58
CA LYS A 84 -4.30 21.14 4.59
C LYS A 84 -4.53 20.58 3.19
N PHE A 85 -4.40 21.44 2.19
CA PHE A 85 -4.54 21.13 0.78
C PHE A 85 -3.28 21.57 0.03
N ILE A 86 -2.86 20.77 -0.95
CA ILE A 86 -1.79 21.14 -1.88
C ILE A 86 -2.14 20.73 -3.31
N GLU A 87 -1.92 21.64 -4.24
CA GLU A 87 -1.99 21.33 -5.65
C GLU A 87 -0.67 20.72 -6.12
N VAL A 88 -0.74 19.54 -6.75
CA VAL A 88 0.40 18.83 -7.31
C VAL A 88 0.20 18.59 -8.80
N LYS A 89 1.31 18.59 -9.54
CA LYS A 89 1.33 18.24 -10.97
C LYS A 89 1.89 16.83 -11.14
N GLY A 90 1.05 15.90 -11.60
CA GLY A 90 1.45 14.51 -11.89
C GLY A 90 1.46 13.58 -10.66
N PRO A 91 2.04 12.38 -10.79
CA PRO A 91 2.06 11.39 -9.73
C PRO A 91 2.77 11.89 -8.47
N ILE A 92 2.18 11.63 -7.31
CA ILE A 92 2.71 12.12 -6.03
C ILE A 92 3.93 11.31 -5.60
N LEU A 93 3.85 10.00 -5.78
CA LEU A 93 4.92 9.06 -5.49
C LEU A 93 5.04 8.00 -6.57
N TYR A 94 6.24 7.48 -6.66
CA TYR A 94 6.56 6.26 -7.37
C TYR A 94 7.06 5.23 -6.38
N VAL A 95 6.53 4.02 -6.45
CA VAL A 95 6.90 2.91 -5.55
C VAL A 95 7.61 1.85 -6.36
N VAL A 96 8.73 1.33 -5.86
CA VAL A 96 9.36 0.13 -6.39
C VAL A 96 9.21 -1.03 -5.42
N THR A 97 8.74 -2.14 -5.96
CA THR A 97 8.77 -3.47 -5.33
C THR A 97 9.83 -4.29 -6.06
N ALA A 98 10.58 -5.11 -5.32
CA ALA A 98 11.52 -6.05 -5.91
C ALA A 98 11.43 -7.43 -5.27
N SER A 99 11.77 -8.46 -6.02
CA SER A 99 11.69 -9.86 -5.59
C SER A 99 12.84 -10.67 -6.17
N GLU A 100 13.21 -11.73 -5.48
CA GLU A 100 13.99 -12.81 -6.07
C GLU A 100 13.28 -13.40 -7.29
N LYS A 101 14.06 -13.86 -8.28
CA LYS A 101 13.53 -14.39 -9.54
C LYS A 101 13.17 -15.88 -9.47
N ASP A 102 13.79 -16.62 -8.57
CA ASP A 102 13.66 -18.08 -8.47
C ASP A 102 12.90 -18.54 -7.23
N ARG A 103 12.30 -17.60 -6.49
CA ARG A 103 11.41 -17.82 -5.34
C ARG A 103 10.56 -16.59 -5.11
N LEU A 104 9.37 -16.78 -4.53
CA LEU A 104 8.49 -15.68 -4.13
C LEU A 104 8.98 -15.06 -2.82
N GLN A 105 10.04 -14.26 -2.91
CA GLN A 105 10.65 -13.59 -1.77
C GLN A 105 10.92 -12.13 -2.10
N LEU A 106 10.23 -11.23 -1.39
CA LEU A 106 10.41 -9.79 -1.53
C LEU A 106 11.80 -9.35 -1.06
N TYR A 107 12.42 -8.46 -1.82
CA TYR A 107 13.55 -7.68 -1.35
C TYR A 107 13.06 -6.65 -0.34
N THR A 108 13.79 -6.50 0.76
CA THR A 108 13.39 -5.60 1.85
C THR A 108 14.38 -4.48 2.09
N TRP A 109 13.86 -3.32 2.46
CA TRP A 109 14.65 -2.19 2.93
C TRP A 109 14.45 -2.04 4.44
N ASN A 110 15.47 -1.58 5.16
CA ASN A 110 15.39 -1.35 6.59
C ASN A 110 15.55 0.14 6.88
N PHE A 111 14.58 0.71 7.60
CA PHE A 111 14.56 2.10 8.03
C PHE A 111 14.41 2.20 9.56
N PRO A 112 14.97 3.24 10.21
CA PRO A 112 14.95 3.34 11.68
C PRO A 112 13.53 3.37 12.28
N VAL A 113 12.61 4.09 11.63
CA VAL A 113 11.25 4.34 12.13
C VAL A 113 10.31 3.20 11.77
N THR A 114 10.13 2.93 10.48
CA THR A 114 9.14 1.95 9.98
C THR A 114 9.60 0.51 10.09
N GLY A 115 10.91 0.27 10.31
CA GLY A 115 11.49 -1.06 10.36
C GLY A 115 11.80 -1.61 8.96
N ARG A 116 11.62 -2.93 8.81
CA ARG A 116 11.73 -3.64 7.55
C ARG A 116 10.48 -3.36 6.70
N VAL A 117 10.68 -2.94 5.46
CA VAL A 117 9.62 -2.67 4.49
C VAL A 117 9.83 -3.43 3.19
N THR A 118 8.73 -3.79 2.54
CA THR A 118 8.72 -4.61 1.30
C THR A 118 8.60 -3.78 0.02
N TYR A 119 8.58 -2.45 0.13
CA TYR A 119 8.68 -1.50 -0.99
C TYR A 119 9.46 -0.25 -0.61
N LYS A 120 9.85 0.52 -1.62
CA LYS A 120 10.52 1.82 -1.44
C LYS A 120 9.90 2.89 -2.33
N SER A 121 9.61 4.05 -1.74
CA SER A 121 8.94 5.16 -2.42
C SER A 121 9.89 6.28 -2.83
N PHE A 122 9.55 6.99 -3.89
CA PHE A 122 10.30 8.12 -4.43
C PHE A 122 9.35 9.20 -4.93
N PHE A 123 9.66 10.47 -4.65
CA PHE A 123 8.91 11.61 -5.17
C PHE A 123 9.20 11.92 -6.65
N THR A 124 10.23 11.31 -7.24
CA THR A 124 10.62 11.56 -8.63
C THR A 124 10.72 10.27 -9.43
N LYS A 125 10.32 10.34 -10.70
CA LYS A 125 10.39 9.22 -11.64
C LYS A 125 11.84 8.77 -11.84
N GLU A 126 12.76 9.73 -11.93
CA GLU A 126 14.19 9.45 -12.10
C GLU A 126 14.75 8.71 -10.88
N GLY A 127 14.27 9.05 -9.68
CA GLY A 127 14.68 8.39 -8.44
C GLY A 127 14.29 6.92 -8.43
N VAL A 128 13.02 6.61 -8.71
CA VAL A 128 12.54 5.23 -8.74
C VAL A 128 13.18 4.42 -9.87
N LEU A 129 13.42 5.03 -11.04
CA LEU A 129 14.02 4.33 -12.18
C LEU A 129 15.50 4.00 -11.94
N LYS A 130 16.23 4.87 -11.23
CA LYS A 130 17.61 4.56 -10.80
C LYS A 130 17.64 3.39 -9.81
N GLU A 131 16.72 3.36 -8.84
CA GLU A 131 16.62 2.23 -7.91
C GLU A 131 16.21 0.95 -8.64
N LYS A 132 15.23 1.02 -9.54
CA LYS A 132 14.82 -0.09 -10.41
C LYS A 132 16.02 -0.70 -11.14
N GLN A 133 16.78 0.12 -11.88
CA GLN A 133 17.95 -0.34 -12.63
C GLN A 133 19.02 -0.96 -11.72
N PHE A 134 19.22 -0.41 -10.52
CA PHE A 134 20.15 -0.96 -9.54
C PHE A 134 19.72 -2.36 -9.07
N LEU A 135 18.42 -2.56 -8.79
CA LEU A 135 17.86 -3.85 -8.37
C LEU A 135 17.87 -4.88 -9.51
N GLU A 136 17.57 -4.47 -10.74
CA GLU A 136 17.63 -5.33 -11.92
C GLU A 136 19.08 -5.81 -12.19
N LYS A 137 20.08 -4.94 -12.01
CA LYS A 137 21.50 -5.31 -12.09
C LYS A 137 21.93 -6.31 -11.00
N LYS A 138 21.21 -6.36 -9.88
CA LYS A 138 21.38 -7.40 -8.84
C LYS A 138 20.69 -8.71 -9.20
N GLY A 139 20.04 -8.78 -10.35
CA GLY A 139 19.33 -9.97 -10.81
C GLY A 139 17.97 -10.16 -10.17
N LEU A 140 17.37 -9.09 -9.62
CA LEU A 140 16.01 -9.12 -9.04
C LEU A 140 14.95 -8.81 -10.09
N ASP A 141 13.74 -9.33 -9.88
CA ASP A 141 12.54 -8.81 -10.53
C ASP A 141 12.16 -7.48 -9.90
N THR A 142 11.63 -6.56 -10.69
CA THR A 142 11.18 -5.25 -10.20
C THR A 142 9.83 -4.87 -10.79
N PHE A 143 9.09 -4.08 -10.02
CA PHE A 143 7.84 -3.47 -10.46
C PHE A 143 7.77 -2.04 -9.93
N VAL A 144 7.44 -1.08 -10.82
CA VAL A 144 7.29 0.33 -10.47
C VAL A 144 5.83 0.73 -10.64
N GLN A 145 5.25 1.27 -9.58
CA GLN A 145 3.87 1.76 -9.54
C GLN A 145 3.87 3.28 -9.36
N GLN A 146 2.89 3.94 -9.97
CA GLN A 146 2.55 5.33 -9.68
C GLN A 146 1.46 5.34 -8.62
N VAL A 147 1.59 6.23 -7.64
CA VAL A 147 0.68 6.32 -6.50
C VAL A 147 0.04 7.71 -6.52
N GLY A 148 -1.30 7.75 -6.64
CA GLY A 148 -2.08 8.97 -6.79
C GLY A 148 -2.44 9.66 -5.46
N ALA A 149 -2.20 9.01 -4.34
CA ALA A 149 -2.34 9.51 -2.97
C ALA A 149 -1.47 8.65 -2.05
N TYR A 150 -0.81 9.26 -1.06
CA TYR A 150 -0.06 8.50 -0.06
C TYR A 150 -0.32 9.03 1.34
N SER A 151 -0.33 8.15 2.34
CA SER A 151 -0.04 8.54 3.72
C SER A 151 1.39 8.22 4.10
N THR A 152 1.90 9.00 5.04
CA THR A 152 3.08 8.69 5.82
C THR A 152 2.75 7.74 6.97
N LEU A 153 1.78 6.83 6.78
CA LEU A 153 1.28 5.87 7.78
C LEU A 153 0.83 6.56 9.07
N GLY A 154 0.27 7.78 8.95
CA GLY A 154 -0.14 8.61 10.08
C GLY A 154 0.99 9.27 10.89
N TRP A 155 2.27 9.09 10.52
CA TRP A 155 3.40 9.71 11.23
C TRP A 155 3.50 11.22 10.96
N LEU A 156 3.01 11.69 9.82
CA LEU A 156 3.01 13.09 9.44
C LEU A 156 1.60 13.57 9.09
N ARG A 157 1.49 14.88 8.93
CA ARG A 157 0.22 15.56 8.61
C ARG A 157 0.06 15.63 7.10
N ASP A 158 -0.32 14.50 6.52
CA ASP A 158 -0.47 14.38 5.07
C ASP A 158 -1.59 15.30 4.58
N PRO A 159 -1.38 16.14 3.55
CA PRO A 159 -2.43 17.02 3.04
C PRO A 159 -3.40 16.27 2.13
N ILE A 160 -4.52 16.92 1.82
CA ILE A 160 -5.34 16.60 0.65
C ILE A 160 -4.56 17.04 -0.60
N PHE A 161 -4.35 16.12 -1.53
CA PHE A 161 -3.68 16.41 -2.79
C PHE A 161 -4.72 16.69 -3.88
N SER A 162 -4.44 17.62 -4.80
CA SER A 162 -5.34 17.92 -5.93
C SER A 162 -5.70 16.70 -6.78
N SER A 163 -4.82 15.69 -6.88
CA SER A 163 -5.11 14.42 -7.57
C SER A 163 -6.29 13.65 -6.96
N MET A 164 -6.53 13.78 -5.65
CA MET A 164 -7.69 13.19 -4.99
C MET A 164 -9.00 13.84 -5.46
N MET A 165 -8.94 15.07 -5.98
CA MET A 165 -10.11 15.77 -6.49
C MET A 165 -10.65 15.19 -7.79
N GLU A 166 -9.94 14.24 -8.42
CA GLU A 166 -10.42 13.50 -9.58
C GLU A 166 -11.12 12.18 -9.18
N TRP A 167 -10.98 11.75 -7.92
CA TRP A 167 -11.47 10.44 -7.48
C TRP A 167 -12.96 10.48 -7.15
N ASN A 168 -13.67 9.37 -7.36
CA ASN A 168 -15.07 9.28 -6.97
C ASN A 168 -15.21 9.14 -5.44
N HIS A 169 -16.43 9.30 -4.92
CA HIS A 169 -16.68 9.23 -3.48
C HIS A 169 -16.32 7.86 -2.88
N VAL A 170 -16.57 6.77 -3.59
CA VAL A 170 -16.25 5.40 -3.11
C VAL A 170 -14.74 5.22 -2.88
N ALA A 171 -13.93 5.62 -3.86
CA ALA A 171 -12.48 5.57 -3.79
C ALA A 171 -11.93 6.51 -2.70
N LEU A 172 -12.52 7.70 -2.54
CA LEU A 172 -12.13 8.63 -1.47
C LEU A 172 -12.42 8.05 -0.09
N VAL A 173 -13.60 7.47 0.13
CA VAL A 173 -13.94 6.88 1.44
C VAL A 173 -12.97 5.76 1.79
N ASN A 174 -12.73 4.88 0.82
CA ASN A 174 -11.85 3.73 1.00
C ASN A 174 -10.44 4.17 1.38
N LEU A 175 -9.87 5.12 0.61
CA LEU A 175 -8.56 5.68 0.87
C LEU A 175 -8.49 6.32 2.26
N ILE A 176 -9.42 7.22 2.61
CA ILE A 176 -9.33 7.95 3.89
C ILE A 176 -9.41 6.98 5.08
N LEU A 177 -10.28 5.96 5.02
CA LEU A 177 -10.38 4.95 6.08
C LEU A 177 -9.17 4.01 6.12
N HIS A 178 -8.61 3.63 4.97
CA HIS A 178 -7.34 2.88 4.87
C HIS A 178 -6.22 3.64 5.58
N GLU A 179 -6.02 4.91 5.24
CA GLU A 179 -4.93 5.72 5.79
C GLU A 179 -5.13 6.05 7.27
N MET A 180 -6.39 6.25 7.70
CA MET A 180 -6.72 6.37 9.13
C MET A 180 -6.45 5.06 9.90
N THR A 181 -6.56 3.91 9.25
CA THR A 181 -6.22 2.62 9.88
C THR A 181 -4.73 2.55 10.19
N HIS A 182 -3.85 2.94 9.26
CA HIS A 182 -2.41 3.02 9.54
C HIS A 182 -2.07 3.97 10.69
N ALA A 183 -2.77 5.10 10.81
CA ALA A 183 -2.58 6.02 11.92
C ALA A 183 -3.05 5.45 13.28
N THR A 184 -3.91 4.43 13.26
CA THR A 184 -4.54 3.82 14.44
C THR A 184 -3.80 2.56 14.88
N VAL A 185 -3.56 1.64 13.94
CA VAL A 185 -2.92 0.36 14.16
C VAL A 185 -1.78 0.17 13.16
N TYR A 186 -0.57 -0.04 13.67
CA TYR A 186 0.63 -0.26 12.89
C TYR A 186 1.59 -1.21 13.62
N PHE A 187 1.88 -2.34 12.99
CA PHE A 187 2.83 -3.33 13.47
C PHE A 187 4.18 -3.15 12.77
N LYS A 188 5.22 -2.84 13.55
CA LYS A 188 6.58 -2.65 13.01
C LYS A 188 7.08 -3.94 12.37
N ASP A 189 7.77 -3.81 11.23
CA ASP A 189 8.32 -4.89 10.39
C ASP A 189 7.28 -5.74 9.64
N GLU A 190 5.98 -5.45 9.79
CA GLU A 190 4.86 -6.23 9.23
C GLU A 190 4.13 -5.47 8.11
N THR A 191 4.87 -4.99 7.09
CA THR A 191 4.32 -4.15 6.00
C THR A 191 3.09 -4.76 5.36
N ASP A 192 3.17 -6.01 4.91
CA ASP A 192 2.09 -6.64 4.16
C ASP A 192 0.84 -6.78 5.02
N PHE A 193 0.99 -7.12 6.31
CA PHE A 193 -0.14 -7.19 7.25
C PHE A 193 -0.80 -5.83 7.48
N ASN A 194 0.01 -4.77 7.66
CA ASN A 194 -0.53 -3.42 7.84
C ASN A 194 -1.35 -2.98 6.62
N GLU A 195 -0.89 -3.28 5.40
CA GLU A 195 -1.64 -2.97 4.17
C GLU A 195 -2.92 -3.80 4.08
N GLN A 196 -2.88 -5.10 4.37
CA GLN A 196 -4.07 -5.97 4.34
C GLN A 196 -5.13 -5.53 5.35
N LEU A 197 -4.72 -5.20 6.58
CA LEU A 197 -5.64 -4.70 7.60
C LEU A 197 -6.28 -3.38 7.17
N ALA A 198 -5.48 -2.45 6.65
CA ALA A 198 -5.97 -1.15 6.18
C ALA A 198 -6.90 -1.30 4.97
N THR A 199 -6.60 -2.21 4.03
CA THR A 199 -7.47 -2.54 2.89
C THR A 199 -8.80 -3.12 3.37
N PHE A 200 -8.77 -4.07 4.32
CA PHE A 200 -9.98 -4.65 4.89
C PHE A 200 -10.86 -3.59 5.58
N ILE A 201 -10.30 -2.78 6.48
CA ILE A 201 -11.04 -1.72 7.18
C ILE A 201 -11.53 -0.65 6.20
N GLY A 202 -10.72 -0.30 5.20
CA GLY A 202 -11.09 0.62 4.13
C GLY A 202 -12.29 0.11 3.33
N ASN A 203 -12.29 -1.16 2.92
CA ASN A 203 -13.37 -1.72 2.11
C ASN A 203 -14.67 -1.83 2.90
N ARG A 204 -14.64 -2.42 4.10
CA ARG A 204 -15.84 -2.58 4.92
C ARG A 204 -16.34 -1.24 5.48
N GLY A 205 -15.43 -0.38 5.92
CA GLY A 205 -15.78 0.96 6.39
C GLY A 205 -16.39 1.82 5.29
N SER A 206 -15.97 1.67 4.03
CA SER A 206 -16.63 2.31 2.89
C SER A 206 -18.06 1.85 2.71
N ILE A 207 -18.31 0.55 2.74
CA ILE A 207 -19.66 0.01 2.61
C ILE A 207 -20.56 0.58 3.72
N ASP A 208 -20.11 0.53 4.98
CA ASP A 208 -20.89 1.00 6.13
C ASP A 208 -21.17 2.51 6.07
N PHE A 209 -20.14 3.32 5.76
CA PHE A 209 -20.30 4.76 5.59
C PHE A 209 -21.26 5.11 4.46
N LEU A 210 -21.10 4.49 3.29
CA LEU A 210 -21.91 4.79 2.11
C LEU A 210 -23.36 4.35 2.30
N ILE A 211 -23.63 3.28 3.06
CA ILE A 211 -24.99 2.90 3.47
C ILE A 211 -25.61 3.97 4.36
N GLU A 212 -24.88 4.50 5.35
CA GLU A 212 -25.39 5.58 6.22
C GLU A 212 -25.61 6.88 5.44
N LYS A 213 -24.74 7.19 4.46
CA LYS A 213 -24.74 8.42 3.69
C LYS A 213 -25.78 8.46 2.56
N TYR A 214 -25.84 7.39 1.76
CA TYR A 214 -26.62 7.33 0.51
C TYR A 214 -27.74 6.28 0.52
N GLY A 215 -27.77 5.40 1.53
CA GLY A 215 -28.74 4.31 1.64
C GLY A 215 -28.30 3.05 0.88
N LYS A 216 -28.77 1.89 1.37
CA LYS A 216 -28.34 0.55 0.90
C LYS A 216 -28.52 0.30 -0.61
N GLY A 217 -29.46 0.99 -1.26
CA GLY A 217 -29.75 0.84 -2.69
C GLY A 217 -29.00 1.81 -3.60
N SER A 218 -28.09 2.63 -3.07
CA SER A 218 -27.38 3.64 -3.88
C SER A 218 -26.36 2.99 -4.81
N LYS A 219 -26.00 3.71 -5.88
CA LYS A 219 -24.96 3.28 -6.82
C LYS A 219 -23.58 3.19 -6.15
N GLU A 220 -23.31 4.07 -5.18
CA GLU A 220 -22.05 4.12 -4.42
C GLU A 220 -21.91 2.88 -3.54
N VAL A 221 -22.98 2.46 -2.87
CA VAL A 221 -22.99 1.22 -2.08
C VAL A 221 -22.79 0.01 -2.98
N ALA A 222 -23.49 -0.06 -4.12
CA ALA A 222 -23.32 -1.15 -5.08
C ALA A 222 -21.88 -1.22 -5.62
N GLU A 223 -21.29 -0.08 -5.99
CA GLU A 223 -19.90 0.01 -6.43
C GLU A 223 -18.93 -0.45 -5.34
N SER A 224 -19.10 0.01 -4.10
CA SER A 224 -18.24 -0.41 -2.98
C SER A 224 -18.33 -1.91 -2.67
N ILE A 225 -19.52 -2.51 -2.81
CA ILE A 225 -19.72 -3.95 -2.67
C ILE A 225 -19.03 -4.70 -3.83
N HIS A 226 -19.18 -4.22 -5.07
CA HIS A 226 -18.54 -4.83 -6.23
C HIS A 226 -17.01 -4.79 -6.14
N ILE A 227 -16.42 -3.70 -5.64
CA ILE A 227 -14.98 -3.60 -5.38
C ILE A 227 -14.57 -4.67 -4.36
N GLN A 228 -15.29 -4.81 -3.25
CA GLN A 228 -15.00 -5.82 -2.23
C GLN A 228 -15.10 -7.26 -2.78
N GLU A 229 -16.10 -7.55 -3.61
CA GLU A 229 -16.25 -8.86 -4.25
C GLU A 229 -15.12 -9.16 -5.24
N ASP A 230 -14.71 -8.16 -6.03
CA ASP A 230 -13.57 -8.26 -6.94
C ASP A 230 -12.26 -8.46 -6.18
N ASP A 231 -12.05 -7.76 -5.06
CA ASP A 231 -10.88 -7.91 -4.19
C ASP A 231 -10.78 -9.32 -3.62
N LEU A 232 -11.90 -9.89 -3.13
CA LEU A 232 -11.94 -11.27 -2.63
C LEU A 232 -11.70 -12.29 -3.74
N LEU A 233 -12.30 -12.10 -4.91
CA LEU A 233 -12.08 -12.97 -6.07
C LEU A 233 -10.62 -12.94 -6.52
N PHE A 234 -10.06 -11.74 -6.66
CA PHE A 234 -8.69 -11.53 -7.11
C PHE A 234 -7.69 -12.00 -6.06
N SER A 235 -7.97 -11.83 -4.77
CA SER A 235 -7.20 -12.36 -3.64
C SER A 235 -7.00 -13.88 -3.75
N ARG A 236 -8.10 -14.64 -3.81
CA ARG A 236 -8.06 -16.11 -3.95
C ARG A 236 -7.23 -16.54 -5.16
N TRP A 237 -7.44 -15.87 -6.29
CA TRP A 237 -6.74 -16.17 -7.52
C TRP A 237 -5.24 -15.89 -7.43
N VAL A 238 -4.83 -14.73 -6.88
CA VAL A 238 -3.41 -14.41 -6.67
C VAL A 238 -2.75 -15.41 -5.72
N ASP A 239 -3.45 -15.87 -4.68
CA ASP A 239 -2.93 -16.87 -3.76
C ASP A 239 -2.71 -18.23 -4.44
N GLN A 240 -3.65 -18.66 -5.30
CA GLN A 240 -3.50 -19.85 -6.11
C GLN A 240 -2.29 -19.75 -7.06
N VAL A 241 -2.16 -18.61 -7.75
CA VAL A 241 -1.02 -18.33 -8.63
C VAL A 241 0.31 -18.36 -7.87
N CYS A 242 0.36 -17.76 -6.68
CA CYS A 242 1.54 -17.79 -5.82
C CYS A 242 1.87 -19.22 -5.36
N GLN A 243 0.87 -20.07 -5.11
CA GLN A 243 1.09 -21.48 -4.75
C GLN A 243 1.70 -22.28 -5.91
N TRP A 244 1.26 -22.04 -7.14
CA TRP A 244 1.81 -22.70 -8.34
C TRP A 244 3.29 -22.35 -8.54
N LEU A 245 3.60 -21.06 -8.47
CA LEU A 245 4.98 -20.59 -8.58
C LEU A 245 5.84 -21.13 -7.44
N SER A 246 5.34 -21.12 -6.20
CA SER A 246 6.07 -21.68 -5.05
C SER A 246 6.37 -23.17 -5.25
N THR A 247 5.38 -23.94 -5.71
CA THR A 247 5.55 -25.37 -6.01
C THR A 247 6.57 -25.59 -7.13
N TYR A 248 6.53 -24.76 -8.18
CA TYR A 248 7.50 -24.83 -9.27
C TYR A 248 8.92 -24.49 -8.81
N TYR A 249 9.07 -23.41 -8.03
CA TYR A 249 10.35 -22.96 -7.48
C TYR A 249 10.92 -23.93 -6.44
N ALA A 250 10.11 -24.80 -5.81
CA ALA A 250 10.57 -25.82 -4.89
C ALA A 250 11.25 -27.02 -5.56
N LYS A 251 11.13 -27.19 -6.89
CA LYS A 251 11.78 -28.28 -7.63
C LYS A 251 13.31 -28.23 -7.51
N GLU A 252 13.94 -29.41 -7.43
CA GLU A 252 15.40 -29.59 -7.44
C GLU A 252 15.97 -29.53 -8.87
N ILE A 253 15.77 -28.39 -9.52
CA ILE A 253 16.31 -28.06 -10.84
C ILE A 253 17.23 -26.84 -10.73
N SER A 254 18.09 -26.63 -11.73
CA SER A 254 19.00 -25.48 -11.71
C SER A 254 18.23 -24.16 -11.71
N ARG A 255 18.87 -23.10 -11.20
CA ARG A 255 18.30 -21.74 -11.23
C ARG A 255 17.91 -21.32 -12.64
N ASP A 256 18.76 -21.59 -13.64
CA ASP A 256 18.49 -21.22 -15.02
C ASP A 256 17.29 -21.98 -15.61
N GLU A 257 17.06 -23.23 -15.21
CA GLU A 257 15.84 -23.96 -15.56
C GLU A 257 14.60 -23.36 -14.88
N LYS A 258 14.69 -22.96 -13.61
CA LYS A 258 13.59 -22.22 -12.94
C LYS A 258 13.27 -20.95 -13.71
N LEU A 259 14.29 -20.16 -14.06
CA LEU A 259 14.11 -18.89 -14.77
C LEU A 259 13.53 -19.05 -16.18
N ARG A 260 13.87 -20.13 -16.89
CA ARG A 260 13.26 -20.40 -18.20
C ARG A 260 11.81 -20.88 -18.08
N GLY A 261 11.53 -21.83 -17.18
CA GLY A 261 10.19 -22.41 -17.10
C GLY A 261 9.15 -21.54 -16.40
N ARG A 262 9.55 -20.58 -15.53
CA ARG A 262 8.59 -19.63 -14.94
C ARG A 262 7.89 -18.74 -15.96
N GLU A 263 8.54 -18.47 -17.09
CA GLU A 263 7.97 -17.60 -18.14
C GLU A 263 6.77 -18.29 -18.83
N GLU A 264 6.77 -19.62 -18.92
CA GLU A 264 5.60 -20.38 -19.35
C GLU A 264 4.47 -20.26 -18.32
N ILE A 265 4.80 -20.39 -17.04
CA ILE A 265 3.81 -20.26 -15.95
C ILE A 265 3.18 -18.86 -15.98
N PHE A 266 3.95 -17.79 -16.18
CA PHE A 266 3.39 -16.45 -16.33
C PHE A 266 2.47 -16.30 -17.55
N ARG A 267 2.76 -16.99 -18.65
CA ARG A 267 1.86 -17.01 -19.81
C ARG A 267 0.54 -17.69 -19.45
N SER A 268 0.59 -18.86 -18.79
CA SER A 268 -0.60 -19.57 -18.32
C SER A 268 -1.40 -18.71 -17.32
N ILE A 269 -0.73 -18.01 -16.39
CA ILE A 269 -1.38 -17.08 -15.45
C ILE A 269 -2.16 -15.99 -16.21
N LYS A 270 -1.58 -15.39 -17.25
CA LYS A 270 -2.29 -14.39 -18.07
C LYS A 270 -3.49 -14.97 -18.80
N GLU A 271 -3.37 -16.21 -19.30
CA GLU A 271 -4.46 -16.88 -20.00
C GLU A 271 -5.63 -17.18 -19.06
N GLU A 272 -5.35 -17.71 -17.87
CA GLU A 272 -6.38 -17.99 -16.88
C GLU A 272 -7.01 -16.72 -16.30
N PHE A 273 -6.24 -15.63 -16.18
CA PHE A 273 -6.78 -14.35 -15.75
C PHE A 273 -7.94 -13.90 -16.65
N ARG A 274 -7.97 -14.30 -17.94
CA ARG A 274 -9.11 -14.00 -18.82
C ARG A 274 -10.43 -14.62 -18.32
N GLY A 275 -10.37 -15.80 -17.69
CA GLY A 275 -11.53 -16.44 -17.05
C GLY A 275 -11.94 -15.76 -15.73
N ILE A 276 -10.99 -15.19 -15.00
CA ILE A 276 -11.29 -14.35 -13.82
C ILE A 276 -11.88 -13.00 -14.25
N LYS A 277 -11.32 -12.39 -15.31
CA LYS A 277 -11.69 -11.08 -15.81
C LYS A 277 -13.17 -10.96 -16.19
N VAL A 278 -13.79 -12.04 -16.68
CA VAL A 278 -15.23 -12.04 -17.02
C VAL A 278 -16.14 -12.08 -15.79
N GLN A 279 -15.62 -12.43 -14.62
CA GLN A 279 -16.36 -12.45 -13.36
C GLN A 279 -16.24 -11.13 -12.58
N LEU A 280 -15.25 -10.30 -12.92
CA LEU A 280 -15.04 -9.00 -12.29
C LEU A 280 -16.22 -8.07 -12.56
N LYS A 281 -16.67 -7.39 -11.51
CA LYS A 281 -17.78 -6.44 -11.52
C LYS A 281 -17.32 -5.00 -11.76
N THR A 282 -16.01 -4.74 -11.63
CA THR A 282 -15.38 -3.43 -11.77
C THR A 282 -14.18 -3.46 -12.72
N ASP A 283 -13.61 -2.28 -12.97
CA ASP A 283 -12.46 -2.11 -13.87
C ASP A 283 -11.11 -2.20 -13.16
N TYR A 284 -11.10 -2.34 -11.82
CA TYR A 284 -9.90 -2.24 -10.97
C TYR A 284 -8.78 -3.19 -11.40
N TYR A 285 -9.12 -4.43 -11.76
CA TYR A 285 -8.15 -5.45 -12.16
C TYR A 285 -8.13 -5.74 -13.67
N LYS A 286 -8.99 -5.10 -14.48
CA LYS A 286 -9.20 -5.46 -15.91
C LYS A 286 -7.93 -5.44 -16.76
N ASP A 287 -6.95 -4.64 -16.36
CA ASP A 287 -5.69 -4.44 -17.08
C ASP A 287 -4.52 -5.25 -16.50
N PHE A 288 -4.78 -6.18 -15.58
CA PHE A 288 -3.74 -7.03 -15.00
C PHE A 288 -2.97 -7.83 -16.07
N GLU A 289 -3.67 -8.43 -17.04
CA GLU A 289 -3.05 -9.21 -18.13
C GLU A 289 -2.10 -8.39 -19.03
N LYS A 290 -2.29 -7.07 -19.09
CA LYS A 290 -1.47 -6.16 -19.89
C LYS A 290 -0.09 -5.93 -19.26
N LYS A 291 0.09 -6.28 -17.98
CA LYS A 291 1.37 -6.09 -17.28
C LYS A 291 2.38 -7.15 -17.68
N ASP A 292 3.65 -6.78 -17.74
CA ASP A 292 4.74 -7.75 -17.86
C ASP A 292 4.90 -8.46 -16.52
N LEU A 293 4.36 -9.68 -16.42
CA LEU A 293 4.34 -10.43 -15.17
C LEU A 293 5.75 -10.87 -14.78
N ASN A 294 6.02 -10.71 -13.49
CA ASN A 294 7.20 -11.21 -12.81
C ASN A 294 6.86 -11.37 -11.32
N ASN A 295 7.78 -11.90 -10.52
CA ASN A 295 7.51 -12.14 -9.09
C ASN A 295 7.19 -10.83 -8.34
N ALA A 296 7.86 -9.72 -8.67
CA ALA A 296 7.63 -8.43 -8.02
C ALA A 296 6.24 -7.85 -8.33
N VAL A 297 5.69 -8.07 -9.53
CA VAL A 297 4.31 -7.67 -9.87
C VAL A 297 3.31 -8.44 -9.01
N LEU A 298 3.41 -9.78 -8.98
CA LEU A 298 2.48 -10.62 -8.22
C LEU A 298 2.53 -10.30 -6.73
N LEU A 299 3.73 -10.14 -6.17
CA LEU A 299 3.89 -9.85 -4.75
C LEU A 299 3.48 -8.42 -4.38
N ALA A 300 3.57 -7.45 -5.31
CA ALA A 300 3.02 -6.12 -5.09
C ALA A 300 1.50 -6.12 -4.98
N TYR A 301 0.80 -6.92 -5.77
CA TYR A 301 -0.65 -7.11 -5.62
C TYR A 301 -0.98 -7.87 -4.34
N ARG A 302 -0.32 -9.02 -4.12
CA ARG A 302 -0.52 -9.85 -2.94
C ARG A 302 -0.37 -9.07 -1.63
N ARG A 303 0.54 -8.07 -1.57
CA ARG A 303 0.71 -7.21 -0.39
C ARG A 303 -0.60 -6.66 0.17
N TYR A 304 -1.53 -6.23 -0.68
CA TYR A 304 -2.78 -5.58 -0.28
C TYR A 304 -3.92 -6.57 -0.09
N ILE A 305 -4.00 -7.59 -0.94
CA ILE A 305 -5.19 -8.44 -1.06
C ILE A 305 -5.00 -9.82 -0.42
N HIS A 306 -3.81 -10.20 0.06
CA HIS A 306 -3.60 -11.54 0.61
C HIS A 306 -4.52 -11.81 1.80
N ARG A 307 -5.16 -12.99 1.83
CA ARG A 307 -5.94 -13.49 2.98
C ARG A 307 -7.04 -12.54 3.48
N LEU A 308 -7.63 -11.72 2.60
CA LEU A 308 -8.78 -10.88 2.96
C LEU A 308 -9.92 -11.71 3.59
N GLU A 309 -10.08 -12.97 3.19
CA GLU A 309 -11.06 -13.90 3.78
C GLU A 309 -10.85 -14.16 5.28
N LYS A 310 -9.61 -14.09 5.79
CA LYS A 310 -9.35 -14.24 7.23
C LYS A 310 -9.88 -13.04 8.03
N PHE A 311 -9.71 -11.84 7.48
CA PHE A 311 -10.29 -10.63 8.07
C PHE A 311 -11.81 -10.66 8.02
N GLU A 312 -12.38 -11.17 6.92
CA GLU A 312 -13.83 -11.39 6.80
C GLU A 312 -14.34 -12.40 7.84
N ALA A 313 -13.66 -13.54 8.02
CA ALA A 313 -14.03 -14.51 9.04
C ALA A 313 -13.96 -13.93 10.46
N LEU A 314 -12.93 -13.12 10.75
CA LEU A 314 -12.81 -12.42 12.03
C LEU A 314 -13.97 -11.45 12.22
N TYR A 315 -14.30 -10.65 11.20
CA TYR A 315 -15.41 -9.70 11.21
C TYR A 315 -16.77 -10.38 11.41
N GLU A 316 -17.02 -11.49 10.73
CA GLU A 316 -18.21 -12.32 10.93
C GLU A 316 -18.28 -12.87 12.36
N SER A 317 -17.16 -13.36 12.91
CA SER A 317 -17.08 -13.83 14.31
C SER A 317 -17.33 -12.72 15.35
N MET A 318 -17.15 -11.46 14.94
CA MET A 318 -17.41 -10.26 15.73
C MET A 318 -18.77 -9.63 15.43
N GLU A 319 -19.71 -10.40 14.88
CA GLU A 319 -21.08 -9.97 14.57
C GLU A 319 -21.14 -8.79 13.58
N LYS A 320 -20.17 -8.71 12.67
CA LYS A 320 -20.06 -7.62 11.68
C LYS A 320 -19.87 -6.24 12.30
N ASP A 321 -19.17 -6.19 13.43
CA ASP A 321 -18.82 -4.94 14.11
C ASP A 321 -17.35 -4.56 13.84
N LEU A 322 -17.12 -3.56 12.99
CA LEU A 322 -15.79 -3.07 12.67
C LEU A 322 -15.06 -2.47 13.87
N ILE A 323 -15.78 -1.90 14.85
CA ILE A 323 -15.15 -1.34 16.05
C ILE A 323 -14.50 -2.47 16.84
N LYS A 324 -15.18 -3.61 16.99
CA LYS A 324 -14.60 -4.79 17.66
C LYS A 324 -13.33 -5.27 16.95
N VAL A 325 -13.30 -5.27 15.62
CA VAL A 325 -12.09 -5.65 14.85
C VAL A 325 -10.95 -4.66 15.08
N VAL A 326 -11.22 -3.36 15.05
CA VAL A 326 -10.21 -2.32 15.33
C VAL A 326 -9.66 -2.44 16.76
N GLU A 327 -10.52 -2.60 17.77
CA GLU A 327 -10.10 -2.77 19.16
C GLU A 327 -9.31 -4.06 19.39
N TYR A 328 -9.65 -5.14 18.68
CA TYR A 328 -8.90 -6.39 18.71
C TYR A 328 -7.44 -6.18 18.28
N PHE A 329 -7.21 -5.53 17.14
CA PHE A 329 -5.84 -5.28 16.68
C PHE A 329 -5.10 -4.21 17.49
N LYS A 330 -5.79 -3.19 18.03
CA LYS A 330 -5.21 -2.27 19.02
C LYS A 330 -4.72 -3.00 20.26
N THR A 331 -5.49 -3.97 20.75
CA THR A 331 -5.12 -4.79 21.91
C THR A 331 -3.87 -5.62 21.63
N ILE A 332 -3.82 -6.28 20.47
CA ILE A 332 -2.62 -7.05 20.05
C ILE A 332 -1.40 -6.12 19.97
N GLN A 333 -1.53 -4.95 19.32
CA GLN A 333 -0.44 -3.99 19.21
C GLN A 333 0.05 -3.53 20.58
N ALA A 334 -0.86 -3.20 21.50
CA ALA A 334 -0.52 -2.73 22.85
C ALA A 334 0.17 -3.82 23.69
N SER A 335 -0.23 -5.09 23.51
CA SER A 335 0.38 -6.22 24.21
C SER A 335 1.81 -6.52 23.76
N GLY A 336 2.15 -6.19 22.51
CA GLY A 336 3.41 -6.57 21.88
C GLY A 336 3.54 -8.08 21.63
N ASP A 337 2.48 -8.86 21.82
CA ASP A 337 2.48 -10.30 21.65
C ASP A 337 2.53 -10.69 20.16
N LYS A 338 3.73 -11.03 19.72
CA LYS A 338 3.96 -11.49 18.35
C LYS A 338 3.35 -12.86 18.07
N VAL A 339 3.03 -13.67 19.08
CA VAL A 339 2.46 -15.01 18.89
C VAL A 339 1.02 -14.91 18.40
N VAL A 340 0.21 -14.01 18.99
CA VAL A 340 -1.17 -13.79 18.54
C VAL A 340 -1.21 -13.22 17.12
N LEU A 341 -0.31 -12.28 16.82
CA LEU A 341 -0.16 -11.75 15.46
C LEU A 341 0.25 -12.86 14.49
N GLN A 342 1.26 -13.66 14.84
CA GLN A 342 1.76 -14.75 14.03
C GLN A 342 0.68 -15.82 13.77
N SER A 343 -0.14 -16.14 14.76
CA SER A 343 -1.27 -17.07 14.60
C SER A 343 -2.32 -16.56 13.61
N PHE A 344 -2.50 -15.25 13.45
CA PHE A 344 -3.37 -14.69 12.42
C PHE A 344 -2.68 -14.72 11.04
N LEU A 345 -1.37 -14.49 11.02
CA LEU A 345 -0.50 -14.51 9.84
C LEU A 345 -0.20 -15.91 9.28
N GLU A 346 -0.43 -16.99 10.04
CA GLU A 346 -0.30 -18.41 9.63
C GLU A 346 -1.65 -18.95 9.21
#